data_AF-A0AA48R1W5-F1
#
_entry.id   AF-A0AA48R1W5-F1
#
_cell.length_a   1.000
_cell.length_b   1.000
_cell.length_c   1.000
_cell.angle_alpha   90.00
_cell.angle_beta   90.00
_cell.angle_gamma   90.00
#
_symmetry.space_group_name_H-M   'P 1'
#
loop_
_entity.id
_entity.type
_entity.pdbx_description
1 polymer ?
#
loop_
_entity_poly.entity_id
_entity_poly.type
_entity_poly.pdbx_seq_one_letter_code
_entity_poly.pdbx_strand_id
1 'polypeptide(L)'
;MRESNVLKAVAKAVKWIEKNGDVVSTSNYAIGLTEEWKDSNFLVGMGIWPEDFSALLNLIFEIRLMGKWPFYSVGLATQWIKTVDSGVFEGKDIKKNIIAYTSWERQPELVAMMIRLSNDPSWAEAEDKVGLMRKGYELGYQYEQDYKGCAQCTIAAVLRVLDREEPVLFRAANGLAAGMALYCDGACGGYSGGILSLGLFAGRRIESFDGDRVEKDRCYALTKRLHDRFIQTYGTVICSEIHKEILGRPFCLRVDADKPIFEEAGAHSRDKCPAVVGTAASWVLEILYEEGFVK
;
A
#
# COMPACT_ATOMS: atom_id res chain seq x y z
N MET A 1 -25.06 -12.74 5.12
CA MET A 1 -24.79 -13.98 4.34
C MET A 1 -23.36 -14.06 3.77
N ARG A 2 -22.72 -12.96 3.31
CA ARG A 2 -21.33 -12.97 2.79
C ARG A 2 -20.24 -13.15 3.88
N GLU A 3 -20.36 -12.51 5.03
CA GLU A 3 -19.46 -12.75 6.19
C GLU A 3 -19.44 -14.23 6.61
N SER A 4 -20.59 -14.89 6.57
CA SER A 4 -20.68 -16.32 6.86
C SER A 4 -19.89 -17.18 5.87
N ASN A 5 -19.75 -16.77 4.62
CA ASN A 5 -19.04 -17.55 3.60
C ASN A 5 -17.53 -17.32 3.63
N VAL A 6 -17.08 -16.09 3.91
CA VAL A 6 -15.66 -15.77 4.12
C VAL A 6 -15.17 -16.41 5.42
N LEU A 7 -15.91 -16.26 6.52
CA LEU A 7 -15.60 -16.94 7.78
C LEU A 7 -15.69 -18.46 7.65
N LYS A 8 -16.57 -19.00 6.80
CA LYS A 8 -16.58 -20.44 6.48
C LYS A 8 -15.39 -20.87 5.62
N ALA A 9 -14.92 -20.04 4.69
CA ALA A 9 -13.75 -20.34 3.86
C ALA A 9 -12.48 -20.31 4.71
N VAL A 10 -12.31 -19.27 5.53
CA VAL A 10 -11.24 -19.17 6.53
C VAL A 10 -11.34 -20.30 7.55
N ALA A 11 -12.52 -20.60 8.10
CA ALA A 11 -12.70 -21.71 9.04
C ALA A 11 -12.51 -23.09 8.39
N LYS A 12 -12.78 -23.26 7.09
CA LYS A 12 -12.48 -24.49 6.35
C LYS A 12 -10.98 -24.65 6.12
N ALA A 13 -10.28 -23.56 5.77
CA ALA A 13 -8.82 -23.54 5.67
C ALA A 13 -8.19 -23.88 7.02
N VAL A 14 -8.65 -23.23 8.11
CA VAL A 14 -8.23 -23.51 9.49
C VAL A 14 -8.52 -24.97 9.89
N LYS A 15 -9.75 -25.48 9.69
CA LYS A 15 -10.11 -26.87 10.05
C LYS A 15 -9.35 -27.93 9.26
N TRP A 16 -9.01 -27.66 8.00
CA TRP A 16 -8.20 -28.57 7.21
C TRP A 16 -6.76 -28.64 7.74
N ILE A 17 -6.22 -27.50 8.19
CA ILE A 17 -4.90 -27.40 8.84
C ILE A 17 -4.91 -28.09 10.21
N GLU A 18 -5.92 -27.85 11.06
CA GLU A 18 -6.10 -28.50 12.37
C GLU A 18 -6.23 -30.03 12.29
N LYS A 19 -6.83 -30.54 11.21
CA LYS A 19 -7.03 -31.98 11.01
C LYS A 19 -5.76 -32.72 10.57
N ASN A 20 -4.82 -32.00 9.94
CA ASN A 20 -3.67 -32.60 9.27
C ASN A 20 -2.31 -32.09 9.79
N GLY A 21 -2.30 -31.23 10.82
CA GLY A 21 -1.09 -30.69 11.46
C GLY A 21 -1.22 -30.62 12.98
N ASP A 22 -0.10 -30.71 13.68
CA ASP A 22 0.00 -30.64 15.15
C ASP A 22 -0.54 -29.30 15.68
N VAL A 23 -1.33 -29.33 16.76
CA VAL A 23 -2.17 -28.24 17.30
C VAL A 23 -1.35 -26.98 17.69
N VAL A 24 -0.04 -27.14 17.90
CA VAL A 24 0.89 -26.03 18.16
C VAL A 24 1.18 -25.21 16.90
N SER A 25 1.15 -25.83 15.71
CA SER A 25 1.44 -25.16 14.42
C SER A 25 0.29 -24.28 13.92
N THR A 26 -0.95 -24.54 14.34
CA THR A 26 -2.13 -23.75 13.96
C THR A 26 -2.15 -22.39 14.67
N SER A 27 -1.67 -22.33 15.92
CA SER A 27 -1.41 -21.07 16.63
C SER A 27 -0.29 -20.28 15.97
N ASN A 28 0.72 -20.99 15.43
CA ASN A 28 1.80 -20.39 14.66
C ASN A 28 1.37 -19.93 13.26
N TYR A 29 0.13 -20.14 12.80
CA TYR A 29 -0.35 -19.55 11.54
C TYR A 29 -1.02 -18.18 11.77
N ALA A 30 -1.73 -18.02 12.88
CA ALA A 30 -2.22 -16.72 13.35
C ALA A 30 -1.07 -15.83 13.87
N ILE A 31 0.03 -16.45 14.34
CA ILE A 31 1.22 -15.77 14.85
C ILE A 31 2.33 -15.67 13.78
N GLY A 32 2.52 -16.68 12.92
CA GLY A 32 3.55 -16.77 11.84
C GLY A 32 3.29 -15.91 10.59
N LEU A 33 2.32 -14.99 10.67
CA LEU A 33 2.38 -13.70 9.97
C LEU A 33 3.66 -12.89 10.35
N THR A 34 4.44 -13.34 11.35
CA THR A 34 5.63 -12.62 11.85
C THR A 34 7.01 -13.29 11.67
N GLU A 35 7.21 -14.55 11.24
CA GLU A 35 8.59 -15.10 11.00
C GLU A 35 8.79 -16.18 9.87
N GLU A 36 7.77 -16.79 9.24
CA GLU A 36 7.90 -18.21 8.83
C GLU A 36 7.73 -18.64 7.35
N TRP A 37 7.71 -17.79 6.33
CA TRP A 37 7.36 -18.27 4.96
C TRP A 37 8.56 -18.64 4.07
N LYS A 38 9.47 -19.48 4.59
CA LYS A 38 10.77 -19.84 3.97
C LYS A 38 10.76 -20.86 2.83
N ASP A 39 9.64 -21.47 2.44
CA ASP A 39 9.64 -22.35 1.25
C ASP A 39 8.31 -22.36 0.50
N SER A 40 8.17 -21.48 -0.49
CA SER A 40 6.99 -21.36 -1.36
C SER A 40 6.94 -22.42 -2.47
N ASN A 41 8.08 -23.02 -2.84
CA ASN A 41 8.12 -24.18 -3.74
C ASN A 41 7.43 -25.41 -3.13
N PHE A 42 7.35 -25.50 -1.80
CA PHE A 42 6.62 -26.56 -1.10
C PHE A 42 5.10 -26.37 -1.24
N LEU A 43 4.58 -25.16 -1.05
CA LEU A 43 3.13 -24.90 -1.06
C LEU A 43 2.49 -24.96 -2.45
N VAL A 44 3.21 -24.50 -3.48
CA VAL A 44 2.78 -24.63 -4.88
C VAL A 44 2.98 -26.06 -5.40
N GLY A 45 4.06 -26.73 -4.97
CA GLY A 45 4.37 -28.12 -5.34
C GLY A 45 3.49 -29.19 -4.67
N MET A 46 2.81 -28.87 -3.56
CA MET A 46 1.93 -29.81 -2.86
C MET A 46 0.50 -29.90 -3.42
N GLY A 47 0.12 -29.08 -4.41
CA GLY A 47 -1.25 -29.09 -4.94
C GLY A 47 -2.32 -28.70 -3.91
N ILE A 48 -1.93 -27.96 -2.86
CA ILE A 48 -2.77 -27.68 -1.68
C ILE A 48 -3.76 -26.53 -1.87
N TRP A 49 -3.60 -25.71 -2.91
CA TRP A 49 -4.66 -24.76 -3.25
C TRP A 49 -5.66 -25.47 -4.17
N PRO A 50 -6.90 -25.73 -3.69
CA PRO A 50 -7.92 -26.29 -4.55
C PRO A 50 -8.16 -25.30 -5.69
N GLU A 51 -8.79 -25.77 -6.75
CA GLU A 51 -9.14 -25.11 -8.02
C GLU A 51 -9.83 -23.72 -7.90
N ASP A 52 -10.02 -23.16 -6.69
CA ASP A 52 -10.72 -21.92 -6.39
C ASP A 52 -9.78 -20.78 -5.95
N PHE A 53 -9.23 -20.07 -6.95
CA PHE A 53 -8.44 -18.84 -6.79
C PHE A 53 -9.20 -17.71 -6.04
N SER A 54 -10.53 -17.73 -6.09
CA SER A 54 -11.38 -16.71 -5.46
C SER A 54 -11.15 -16.64 -3.95
N ALA A 55 -10.80 -17.76 -3.30
CA ALA A 55 -10.48 -17.78 -1.88
C ALA A 55 -9.23 -16.93 -1.55
N LEU A 56 -8.20 -16.97 -2.40
CA LEU A 56 -6.97 -16.19 -2.21
C LEU A 56 -7.23 -14.71 -2.41
N LEU A 57 -7.98 -14.36 -3.46
CA LEU A 57 -8.37 -12.99 -3.75
C LEU A 57 -9.18 -12.39 -2.60
N ASN A 58 -10.14 -13.15 -2.05
CA ASN A 58 -10.92 -12.73 -0.90
C ASN A 58 -10.03 -12.52 0.33
N LEU A 59 -9.09 -13.43 0.62
CA LEU A 59 -8.16 -13.27 1.74
C LEU A 59 -7.31 -11.99 1.60
N ILE A 60 -6.75 -11.74 0.41
CA ILE A 60 -5.97 -10.51 0.13
C ILE A 60 -6.83 -9.28 0.41
N PHE A 61 -8.08 -9.30 -0.06
CA PHE A 61 -9.00 -8.20 0.14
C PHE A 61 -9.34 -7.99 1.62
N GLU A 62 -9.57 -9.05 2.39
CA GLU A 62 -9.82 -8.96 3.84
C GLU A 62 -8.60 -8.44 4.61
N ILE A 63 -7.39 -8.96 4.34
CA ILE A 63 -6.13 -8.44 4.93
C ILE A 63 -6.04 -6.93 4.71
N ARG A 64 -6.31 -6.50 3.48
CA ARG A 64 -6.26 -5.09 3.11
C ARG A 64 -7.37 -4.26 3.77
N LEU A 65 -8.58 -4.79 3.90
CA LEU A 65 -9.68 -4.12 4.60
C LEU A 65 -9.44 -3.99 6.12
N MET A 66 -8.58 -4.83 6.69
CA MET A 66 -8.14 -4.73 8.07
C MET A 66 -6.99 -3.71 8.26
N GLY A 67 -6.63 -2.96 7.21
CA GLY A 67 -5.50 -2.03 7.24
C GLY A 67 -4.13 -2.70 7.30
N LYS A 68 -4.06 -3.99 6.95
CA LYS A 68 -2.80 -4.76 6.95
C LYS A 68 -2.19 -4.80 5.55
N TRP A 69 -0.86 -4.77 5.51
CA TRP A 69 -0.14 -4.70 4.25
C TRP A 69 -0.18 -6.06 3.53
N PRO A 70 -0.74 -6.15 2.31
CA PRO A 70 -1.02 -7.43 1.65
C PRO A 70 0.16 -7.99 0.82
N PHE A 71 1.38 -7.50 1.01
CA PHE A 71 2.55 -7.81 0.18
C PHE A 71 2.75 -9.30 -0.07
N TYR A 72 2.81 -10.11 0.99
CA TYR A 72 3.07 -11.54 0.88
C TYR A 72 1.90 -12.31 0.25
N SER A 73 0.66 -11.98 0.60
CA SER A 73 -0.51 -12.66 0.04
C SER A 73 -0.70 -12.35 -1.44
N VAL A 74 -0.41 -11.11 -1.88
CA VAL A 74 -0.35 -10.74 -3.30
C VAL A 74 0.79 -11.48 -4.01
N GLY A 75 1.94 -11.66 -3.36
CA GLY A 75 3.05 -12.46 -3.89
C GLY A 75 2.66 -13.90 -4.17
N LEU A 76 1.96 -14.55 -3.24
CA LEU A 76 1.43 -15.90 -3.44
C LEU A 76 0.45 -15.96 -4.62
N ALA A 77 -0.46 -14.99 -4.73
CA ALA A 77 -1.37 -14.91 -5.87
C ALA A 77 -0.62 -14.73 -7.20
N THR A 78 0.43 -13.92 -7.18
CA THR A 78 1.29 -13.69 -8.35
C THR A 78 1.94 -14.99 -8.83
N GLN A 79 2.54 -15.77 -7.92
CA GLN A 79 3.20 -17.04 -8.26
C GLN A 79 2.21 -18.10 -8.72
N TRP A 80 1.03 -18.15 -8.08
CA TRP A 80 -0.03 -19.05 -8.50
C TRP A 80 -0.50 -18.74 -9.92
N ILE A 81 -0.81 -17.47 -10.23
CA ILE A 81 -1.20 -17.06 -11.59
C ILE A 81 -0.12 -17.42 -12.60
N LYS A 82 1.17 -17.17 -12.29
CA LYS A 82 2.28 -17.54 -13.20
C LYS A 82 2.32 -19.03 -13.53
N THR A 83 1.88 -19.88 -12.61
CA THR A 83 1.88 -21.34 -12.79
C THR A 83 0.73 -21.79 -13.68
N VAL A 84 -0.43 -21.14 -13.59
CA VAL A 84 -1.66 -21.57 -14.30
C VAL A 84 -1.94 -20.79 -15.59
N ASP A 85 -1.53 -19.53 -15.66
CA ASP A 85 -1.76 -18.62 -16.79
C ASP A 85 -0.68 -17.50 -16.78
N SER A 86 0.54 -17.85 -17.23
CA SER A 86 1.65 -16.90 -17.30
C SER A 86 1.38 -15.71 -18.22
N GLY A 87 0.48 -15.87 -19.20
CA GLY A 87 0.11 -14.84 -20.17
C GLY A 87 -0.50 -13.59 -19.54
N VAL A 88 -1.03 -13.68 -18.31
CA VAL A 88 -1.52 -12.53 -17.54
C VAL A 88 -0.44 -11.46 -17.37
N PHE A 89 0.82 -11.87 -17.22
CA PHE A 89 1.96 -10.97 -16.96
C PHE A 89 2.74 -10.56 -18.20
N GLU A 90 2.27 -10.93 -19.39
CA GLU A 90 2.94 -10.64 -20.67
C GLU A 90 2.28 -9.47 -21.42
N GLY A 91 3.04 -8.84 -22.33
CA GLY A 91 2.54 -7.80 -23.21
C GLY A 91 2.54 -6.38 -22.62
N LYS A 92 1.93 -5.44 -23.36
CA LYS A 92 1.92 -4.01 -22.98
C LYS A 92 0.80 -3.64 -21.99
N ASP A 93 -0.22 -4.48 -21.88
CA ASP A 93 -1.45 -4.20 -21.12
C ASP A 93 -1.57 -5.02 -19.82
N ILE A 94 -0.43 -5.31 -19.17
CA ILE A 94 -0.37 -6.16 -17.95
C ILE A 94 -1.38 -5.72 -16.89
N LYS A 95 -1.51 -4.41 -16.64
CA LYS A 95 -2.49 -3.87 -15.67
C LYS A 95 -3.92 -4.31 -16.00
N LYS A 96 -4.31 -4.26 -17.28
CA LYS A 96 -5.64 -4.66 -17.75
C LYS A 96 -5.85 -6.17 -17.61
N ASN A 97 -4.83 -6.96 -17.93
CA ASN A 97 -4.89 -8.42 -17.81
C ASN A 97 -5.08 -8.85 -16.35
N ILE A 98 -4.32 -8.28 -15.42
CA ILE A 98 -4.47 -8.54 -13.99
C ILE A 98 -5.87 -8.16 -13.51
N ILE A 99 -6.37 -6.98 -13.90
CA ILE A 99 -7.73 -6.56 -13.51
C ILE A 99 -8.78 -7.55 -14.05
N ALA A 100 -8.68 -7.98 -15.31
CA ALA A 100 -9.61 -8.93 -15.89
C ALA A 100 -9.57 -10.30 -15.17
N TYR A 101 -8.39 -10.70 -14.69
CA TYR A 101 -8.20 -11.97 -13.98
C TYR A 101 -8.64 -11.92 -12.51
N THR A 102 -8.46 -10.77 -11.84
CA THR A 102 -8.64 -10.63 -10.38
C THR A 102 -9.89 -9.86 -9.96
N SER A 103 -10.53 -9.14 -10.88
CA SER A 103 -11.62 -8.20 -10.60
C SER A 103 -11.25 -7.11 -9.57
N TRP A 104 -10.02 -6.60 -9.66
CA TRP A 104 -9.50 -5.54 -8.79
C TRP A 104 -9.57 -4.15 -9.45
N GLU A 105 -10.68 -3.82 -10.12
CA GLU A 105 -10.80 -2.58 -10.91
C GLU A 105 -10.50 -1.31 -10.10
N ARG A 106 -10.90 -1.27 -8.83
CA ARG A 106 -10.71 -0.12 -7.93
C ARG A 106 -9.67 -0.33 -6.84
N GLN A 107 -8.75 -1.27 -7.05
CA GLN A 107 -7.64 -1.59 -6.14
C GLN A 107 -6.29 -1.46 -6.86
N PRO A 108 -5.97 -0.27 -7.42
CA PRO A 108 -4.79 -0.07 -8.27
C PRO A 108 -3.48 -0.42 -7.56
N GLU A 109 -3.38 -0.22 -6.24
CA GLU A 109 -2.21 -0.57 -5.44
C GLU A 109 -1.99 -2.09 -5.32
N LEU A 110 -3.04 -2.90 -5.24
CA LEU A 110 -2.91 -4.36 -5.29
C LEU A 110 -2.40 -4.83 -6.66
N VAL A 111 -2.94 -4.23 -7.74
CA VAL A 111 -2.51 -4.52 -9.12
C VAL A 111 -1.06 -4.12 -9.32
N ALA A 112 -0.66 -2.91 -8.89
CA ALA A 112 0.71 -2.45 -9.00
C ALA A 112 1.70 -3.30 -8.18
N MET A 113 1.29 -3.73 -6.98
CA MET A 113 2.06 -4.65 -6.15
C MET A 113 2.26 -6.00 -6.84
N MET A 114 1.21 -6.55 -7.46
CA MET A 114 1.30 -7.80 -8.23
C MET A 114 2.25 -7.66 -9.44
N ILE A 115 2.19 -6.54 -10.17
CA ILE A 115 3.13 -6.24 -11.28
C ILE A 115 4.57 -6.17 -10.78
N ARG A 116 4.81 -5.50 -9.64
CA ARG A 116 6.14 -5.42 -9.03
C ARG A 116 6.67 -6.83 -8.72
N LEU A 117 5.85 -7.63 -8.04
CA LEU A 117 6.18 -9.00 -7.64
C LEU A 117 6.32 -9.97 -8.83
N SER A 118 5.69 -9.66 -9.97
CA SER A 118 5.85 -10.43 -11.20
C SER A 118 7.18 -10.13 -11.89
N ASN A 119 7.61 -8.86 -11.92
CA ASN A 119 8.82 -8.43 -12.61
C ASN A 119 10.10 -8.67 -11.82
N ASP A 120 10.01 -8.61 -10.49
CA ASP A 120 11.11 -8.93 -9.59
C ASP A 120 10.71 -10.08 -8.66
N PRO A 121 10.69 -11.32 -9.19
CA PRO A 121 10.44 -12.51 -8.40
C PRO A 121 11.65 -12.92 -7.55
N SER A 122 12.75 -12.15 -7.52
CA SER A 122 13.83 -12.37 -6.54
C SER A 122 13.42 -11.81 -5.18
N TRP A 123 12.67 -12.65 -4.48
CA TRP A 123 12.02 -12.48 -3.18
C TRP A 123 12.99 -12.37 -1.98
N ALA A 124 14.04 -11.58 -2.11
CA ALA A 124 15.02 -11.31 -1.06
C ALA A 124 15.13 -9.80 -0.82
N GLU A 125 13.99 -9.13 -0.69
CA GLU A 125 14.01 -7.83 -0.04
C GLU A 125 14.37 -8.06 1.43
N ALA A 126 15.33 -7.30 1.93
CA ALA A 126 15.81 -7.49 3.29
C ALA A 126 14.64 -7.34 4.28
N GLU A 127 14.54 -8.26 5.25
CA GLU A 127 13.37 -8.36 6.17
C GLU A 127 13.15 -7.06 6.95
N ASP A 128 14.23 -6.33 7.24
CA ASP A 128 14.21 -4.99 7.81
C ASP A 128 13.52 -3.98 6.86
N LYS A 129 13.85 -3.97 5.56
CA LYS A 129 13.18 -3.13 4.55
C LYS A 129 11.70 -3.42 4.47
N VAL A 130 11.34 -4.70 4.30
CA VAL A 130 9.94 -5.13 4.20
C VAL A 130 9.19 -4.83 5.50
N GLY A 131 9.83 -5.03 6.65
CA GLY A 131 9.32 -4.68 7.97
C GLY A 131 9.05 -3.19 8.13
N LEU A 132 9.94 -2.32 7.65
CA LEU A 132 9.75 -0.87 7.63
C LEU A 132 8.58 -0.47 6.74
N MET A 133 8.56 -0.96 5.50
CA MET A 133 7.49 -0.74 4.54
C MET A 133 6.12 -1.15 5.07
N ARG A 134 6.04 -2.32 5.73
CA ARG A 134 4.83 -2.83 6.40
C ARG A 134 4.35 -1.87 7.49
N LYS A 135 5.24 -1.49 8.41
CA LYS A 135 4.90 -0.58 9.51
C LYS A 135 4.40 0.77 8.99
N GLY A 136 5.05 1.32 7.97
CA GLY A 136 4.62 2.55 7.32
C GLY A 136 3.23 2.45 6.70
N TYR A 137 2.95 1.33 6.02
CA TYR A 137 1.62 1.07 5.47
C TYR A 137 0.55 1.03 6.56
N GLU A 138 0.75 0.21 7.58
CA GLU A 138 -0.24 -0.01 8.63
C GLU A 138 -0.53 1.27 9.41
N LEU A 139 0.51 2.03 9.78
CA LEU A 139 0.35 3.30 10.48
C LEU A 139 -0.30 4.37 9.59
N GLY A 140 0.12 4.48 8.32
CA GLY A 140 -0.46 5.46 7.40
C GLY A 140 -1.94 5.19 7.13
N TYR A 141 -2.30 3.93 6.93
CA TYR A 141 -3.68 3.49 6.79
C TYR A 141 -4.49 3.85 8.03
N GLN A 142 -4.02 3.41 9.20
CA GLN A 142 -4.72 3.65 10.46
C GLN A 142 -4.91 5.15 10.74
N TYR A 143 -3.86 5.95 10.55
CA TYR A 143 -3.94 7.37 10.84
C TYR A 143 -4.91 8.10 9.90
N GLU A 144 -4.94 7.76 8.62
CA GLU A 144 -5.92 8.35 7.70
C GLU A 144 -7.35 7.92 8.01
N GLN A 145 -7.55 6.68 8.43
CA GLN A 145 -8.85 6.18 8.87
C GLN A 145 -9.35 6.92 10.12
N ASP A 146 -8.49 7.05 11.14
CA ASP A 146 -8.87 7.55 12.46
C ASP A 146 -8.87 9.08 12.54
N TYR A 147 -7.85 9.71 11.96
CA TYR A 147 -7.58 11.15 12.16
C TYR A 147 -7.80 11.99 10.91
N LYS A 148 -7.76 11.39 9.71
CA LYS A 148 -7.83 12.08 8.41
C LYS A 148 -6.67 13.07 8.22
N GLY A 149 -6.67 13.78 7.10
CA GLY A 149 -5.61 14.75 6.80
C GLY A 149 -4.42 14.05 6.16
N CYS A 150 -4.63 13.53 4.96
CA CYS A 150 -3.77 12.54 4.31
C CYS A 150 -2.27 12.90 4.28
N ALA A 151 -1.91 14.18 4.08
CA ALA A 151 -0.51 14.62 4.13
C ALA A 151 0.09 14.52 5.53
N GLN A 152 -0.65 14.94 6.55
CA GLN A 152 -0.23 14.83 7.95
C GLN A 152 -0.11 13.36 8.36
N CYS A 153 -1.06 12.51 7.98
CA CYS A 153 -1.02 11.08 8.29
C CYS A 153 0.17 10.37 7.63
N THR A 154 0.50 10.73 6.38
CA THR A 154 1.68 10.19 5.69
C THR A 154 2.96 10.57 6.43
N ILE A 155 3.11 11.85 6.77
CA ILE A 155 4.28 12.36 7.51
C ILE A 155 4.37 11.69 8.89
N ALA A 156 3.26 11.63 9.62
CA ALA A 156 3.23 11.01 10.95
C ALA A 156 3.59 9.52 10.91
N ALA A 157 3.12 8.77 9.92
CA ALA A 157 3.46 7.37 9.77
C ALA A 157 4.96 7.17 9.52
N VAL A 158 5.55 7.92 8.58
CA VAL A 158 6.99 7.86 8.28
C VAL A 158 7.81 8.24 9.51
N LEU A 159 7.51 9.39 10.13
CA LEU A 159 8.23 9.86 11.31
C LEU A 159 8.12 8.89 12.50
N ARG A 160 6.95 8.28 12.71
CA ARG A 160 6.74 7.30 13.77
C ARG A 160 7.55 6.03 13.56
N VAL A 161 7.65 5.53 12.33
CA VAL A 161 8.49 4.37 12.01
C VAL A 161 9.97 4.67 12.29
N LEU A 162 10.39 5.91 12.06
CA LEU A 162 11.77 6.36 12.23
C LEU A 162 12.08 6.92 13.63
N ASP A 163 11.12 6.83 14.56
CA ASP A 163 11.20 7.38 15.92
C ASP A 163 11.69 8.85 15.95
N ARG A 164 11.17 9.66 15.02
CA ARG A 164 11.52 11.07 14.85
C ARG A 164 10.31 11.96 15.10
N GLU A 165 10.54 13.14 15.67
CA GLU A 165 9.49 14.15 15.86
C GLU A 165 9.77 15.39 15.01
N GLU A 166 8.78 15.83 14.23
CA GLU A 166 8.85 17.07 13.43
C GLU A 166 7.54 17.88 13.53
N PRO A 167 7.25 18.48 14.71
CA PRO A 167 5.95 19.09 14.98
C PRO A 167 5.65 20.32 14.10
N VAL A 168 6.68 21.04 13.64
CA VAL A 168 6.51 22.18 12.72
C VAL A 168 6.09 21.69 11.34
N LEU A 169 6.76 20.65 10.81
CA LEU A 169 6.39 20.07 9.52
C LEU A 169 4.96 19.49 9.58
N PHE A 170 4.66 18.71 10.62
CA PHE A 170 3.35 18.12 10.80
C PHE A 170 2.25 19.19 10.83
N ARG A 171 2.47 20.31 11.52
CA ARG A 171 1.53 21.44 11.57
C ARG A 171 1.39 22.13 10.21
N ALA A 172 2.50 22.36 9.51
CA ALA A 172 2.51 23.04 8.21
C ALA A 172 1.77 22.24 7.13
N ALA A 173 1.76 20.91 7.22
CA ALA A 173 1.13 20.03 6.25
C ALA A 173 -0.41 19.98 6.32
N ASN A 174 -1.05 20.57 7.35
CA ASN A 174 -2.51 20.53 7.51
C ASN A 174 -3.29 21.08 6.30
N GLY A 175 -2.77 22.17 5.71
CA GLY A 175 -3.39 22.80 4.54
C GLY A 175 -3.29 21.99 3.24
N LEU A 176 -2.71 20.78 3.28
CA LEU A 176 -2.51 19.92 2.11
C LEU A 176 -3.58 18.82 1.97
N ALA A 177 -4.58 18.80 2.85
CA ALA A 177 -5.61 17.76 2.92
C ALA A 177 -6.56 17.73 1.70
N ALA A 178 -7.09 16.56 1.35
CA ALA A 178 -8.05 16.39 0.25
C ALA A 178 -7.69 17.17 -1.03
N GLY A 179 -6.45 16.99 -1.49
CA GLY A 179 -5.94 17.66 -2.69
C GLY A 179 -5.67 19.15 -2.50
N MET A 180 -5.37 19.57 -1.26
CA MET A 180 -4.94 20.90 -0.77
C MET A 180 -5.98 21.67 0.05
N ALA A 181 -6.62 22.71 -0.46
CA ALA A 181 -7.56 23.48 0.36
C ALA A 181 -8.96 22.81 0.44
N LEU A 182 -9.01 21.47 0.51
CA LEU A 182 -10.20 20.63 0.44
C LEU A 182 -10.96 20.69 -0.91
N TYR A 183 -10.31 21.21 -1.96
CA TYR A 183 -10.90 21.36 -3.29
C TYR A 183 -10.74 20.12 -4.19
N CYS A 184 -9.87 19.17 -3.80
CA CYS A 184 -9.60 17.94 -4.55
C CYS A 184 -8.98 18.16 -5.95
N ASP A 185 -8.53 19.36 -6.28
CA ASP A 185 -7.97 19.73 -7.59
C ASP A 185 -6.43 19.81 -7.61
N GLY A 186 -5.78 19.64 -6.47
CA GLY A 186 -4.33 19.62 -6.33
C GLY A 186 -3.72 18.23 -6.10
N ALA A 187 -2.46 18.22 -5.69
CA ALA A 187 -1.70 17.01 -5.39
C ALA A 187 -2.33 16.22 -4.23
N CYS A 188 -2.39 14.90 -4.37
CA CYS A 188 -2.85 14.00 -3.31
C CYS A 188 -2.06 14.23 -2.00
N GLY A 189 -2.75 14.14 -0.86
CA GLY A 189 -2.11 14.26 0.45
C GLY A 189 -1.07 13.17 0.70
N GLY A 190 -1.34 11.92 0.27
CA GLY A 190 -0.36 10.83 0.32
C GLY A 190 0.94 11.17 -0.42
N TYR A 191 0.82 11.74 -1.62
CA TYR A 191 1.96 12.16 -2.43
C TYR A 191 2.69 13.35 -1.81
N SER A 192 1.98 14.45 -1.54
CA SER A 192 2.60 15.67 -1.00
C SER A 192 3.23 15.47 0.38
N GLY A 193 2.59 14.71 1.27
CA GLY A 193 3.18 14.31 2.55
C GLY A 193 4.43 13.45 2.40
N GLY A 194 4.45 12.55 1.41
CA GLY A 194 5.64 11.76 1.09
C GLY A 194 6.79 12.60 0.52
N ILE A 195 6.49 13.56 -0.37
CA ILE A 195 7.47 14.52 -0.90
C ILE A 195 8.10 15.34 0.23
N LEU A 196 7.29 15.84 1.15
CA LEU A 196 7.77 16.56 2.33
C LEU A 196 8.64 15.67 3.22
N SER A 197 8.25 14.42 3.43
CA SER A 197 9.01 13.45 4.22
C SER A 197 10.37 13.16 3.61
N LEU A 198 10.47 12.95 2.29
CA LEU A 198 11.75 12.77 1.60
C LEU A 198 12.61 14.06 1.64
N GLY A 199 11.96 15.22 1.53
CA GLY A 199 12.60 16.52 1.65
C GLY A 199 13.26 16.77 3.01
N LEU A 200 12.80 16.14 4.09
CA LEU A 200 13.48 16.21 5.40
C LEU A 200 14.88 15.59 5.40
N PHE A 201 15.14 14.62 4.52
CA PHE A 201 16.40 13.86 4.50
C PHE A 201 17.39 14.37 3.45
N ALA A 202 16.89 14.91 2.34
CA ALA A 202 17.72 15.36 1.23
C ALA A 202 17.44 16.80 0.80
N GLY A 203 16.62 17.57 1.53
CA GLY A 203 16.25 18.94 1.14
C GLY A 203 17.40 19.94 1.26
N ARG A 204 17.41 20.93 0.37
CA ARG A 204 18.31 22.08 0.46
C ARG A 204 18.06 22.87 1.75
N ARG A 205 19.13 23.19 2.49
CA ARG A 205 19.04 23.93 3.76
C ARG A 205 19.07 25.43 3.54
N ILE A 206 18.45 26.19 4.44
CA ILE A 206 18.38 27.65 4.33
C ILE A 206 19.74 28.31 4.62
N GLU A 207 20.55 27.69 5.48
CA GLU A 207 21.87 28.15 5.87
C GLU A 207 22.88 28.05 4.72
N SER A 208 22.60 27.21 3.72
CA SER A 208 23.43 27.03 2.52
C SER A 208 22.58 27.11 1.25
N PHE A 209 21.71 28.12 1.19
CA PHE A 209 20.72 28.25 0.12
C PHE A 209 21.34 28.35 -1.30
N ASP A 210 22.55 28.89 -1.41
CA ASP A 210 23.34 28.99 -2.64
C ASP A 210 24.37 27.85 -2.83
N GLY A 211 24.71 27.10 -1.78
CA GLY A 211 25.76 26.07 -1.79
C GLY A 211 25.26 24.61 -1.86
N ASP A 212 24.04 24.32 -1.39
CA ASP A 212 23.51 22.95 -1.26
C ASP A 212 22.87 22.42 -2.55
N ARG A 213 23.57 22.54 -3.68
CA ARG A 213 23.07 22.00 -4.96
C ARG A 213 22.98 20.47 -4.96
N VAL A 214 23.92 19.80 -4.31
CA VAL A 214 23.96 18.33 -4.23
C VAL A 214 22.73 17.79 -3.50
N GLU A 215 22.41 18.34 -2.32
CA GLU A 215 21.19 17.95 -1.58
C GLU A 215 19.94 18.26 -2.39
N LYS A 216 19.84 19.48 -2.96
CA LYS A 216 18.72 19.85 -3.82
C LYS A 216 18.47 18.83 -4.95
N ASP A 217 19.52 18.45 -5.68
CA ASP A 217 19.42 17.51 -6.80
C ASP A 217 19.14 16.08 -6.30
N ARG A 218 19.67 15.70 -5.13
CA ARG A 218 19.33 14.44 -4.45
C ARG A 218 17.85 14.38 -4.10
N CYS A 219 17.28 15.43 -3.50
CA CYS A 219 15.84 15.52 -3.20
C CYS A 219 14.99 15.33 -4.46
N TYR A 220 15.38 15.95 -5.59
CA TYR A 220 14.68 15.74 -6.86
C TYR A 220 14.73 14.28 -7.32
N ALA A 221 15.86 13.59 -7.16
CA ALA A 221 15.96 12.18 -7.49
C ALA A 221 15.03 11.30 -6.61
N LEU A 222 14.99 11.54 -5.29
CA LEU A 222 14.15 10.76 -4.37
C LEU A 222 12.66 11.00 -4.64
N THR A 223 12.29 12.26 -4.80
CA THR A 223 10.90 12.66 -5.06
C THR A 223 10.42 12.19 -6.43
N LYS A 224 11.31 12.11 -7.43
CA LYS A 224 11.01 11.46 -8.73
C LYS A 224 10.66 9.99 -8.54
N ARG A 225 11.40 9.23 -7.72
CA ARG A 225 11.11 7.81 -7.48
C ARG A 225 9.71 7.63 -6.88
N LEU A 226 9.33 8.47 -5.92
CA LEU A 226 7.97 8.47 -5.37
C LEU A 226 6.92 8.85 -6.44
N HIS A 227 7.20 9.87 -7.25
CA HIS A 227 6.35 10.26 -8.36
C HIS A 227 6.09 9.08 -9.32
N ASP A 228 7.16 8.39 -9.73
CA ASP A 228 7.06 7.24 -10.63
C ASP A 228 6.18 6.12 -10.02
N ARG A 229 6.26 5.87 -8.70
CA ARG A 229 5.37 4.91 -8.01
C ARG A 229 3.91 5.31 -8.09
N PHE A 230 3.59 6.59 -7.90
CA PHE A 230 2.23 7.11 -8.05
C PHE A 230 1.72 7.00 -9.48
N ILE A 231 2.54 7.34 -10.48
CA ILE A 231 2.17 7.21 -11.90
C ILE A 231 1.95 5.74 -12.27
N GLN A 232 2.83 4.83 -11.86
CA GLN A 232 2.69 3.39 -12.14
C GLN A 232 1.41 2.81 -11.51
N THR A 233 1.06 3.27 -10.31
CA THR A 233 -0.08 2.73 -9.55
C THR A 233 -1.40 3.37 -9.99
N TYR A 234 -1.50 4.68 -9.83
CA TYR A 234 -2.72 5.45 -9.99
C TYR A 234 -2.81 6.19 -11.32
N GLY A 235 -1.73 6.22 -12.12
CA GLY A 235 -1.67 6.99 -13.38
C GLY A 235 -1.52 8.50 -13.17
N THR A 236 -1.48 8.98 -11.93
CA THR A 236 -1.53 10.41 -11.60
C THR A 236 -1.09 10.68 -10.16
N VAL A 237 -0.76 11.94 -9.87
CA VAL A 237 -0.54 12.46 -8.51
C VAL A 237 -1.66 13.40 -8.06
N ILE A 238 -2.64 13.68 -8.92
CA ILE A 238 -3.72 14.64 -8.68
C ILE A 238 -4.89 13.95 -7.97
N CYS A 239 -5.35 14.54 -6.87
CA CYS A 239 -6.31 13.92 -5.96
C CYS A 239 -7.64 13.55 -6.64
N SER A 240 -8.20 14.46 -7.45
CA SER A 240 -9.44 14.22 -8.20
C SER A 240 -9.35 13.04 -9.15
N GLU A 241 -8.21 12.85 -9.80
CA GLU A 241 -7.99 11.74 -10.73
C GLU A 241 -7.79 10.42 -9.95
N ILE A 242 -7.07 10.44 -8.83
CA ILE A 242 -7.01 9.28 -7.93
C ILE A 242 -8.41 8.90 -7.42
N HIS A 243 -9.24 9.88 -7.06
CA HIS A 243 -10.62 9.63 -6.64
C HIS A 243 -11.44 8.94 -7.74
N LYS A 244 -11.26 9.27 -9.02
CA LYS A 244 -11.94 8.54 -10.11
C LYS A 244 -11.56 7.07 -10.13
N GLU A 245 -10.27 6.76 -9.96
CA GLU A 245 -9.78 5.39 -9.96
C GLU A 245 -10.31 4.58 -8.77
N ILE A 246 -10.28 5.14 -7.56
CA ILE A 246 -10.55 4.36 -6.34
C ILE A 246 -12.00 4.49 -5.82
N LEU A 247 -12.65 5.65 -6.05
CA LEU A 247 -14.02 5.95 -5.59
C LEU A 247 -15.04 6.01 -6.75
N GLY A 248 -14.58 6.20 -7.99
CA GLY A 248 -15.43 6.32 -9.19
C GLY A 248 -15.81 7.75 -9.58
N ARG A 249 -15.55 8.75 -8.73
CA ARG A 249 -15.69 10.18 -9.05
C ARG A 249 -14.87 11.06 -8.09
N PRO A 250 -14.49 12.29 -8.48
CA PRO A 250 -13.92 13.25 -7.55
C PRO A 250 -14.96 13.79 -6.56
N PHE A 251 -14.48 14.30 -5.43
CA PHE A 251 -15.29 14.89 -4.35
C PHE A 251 -14.62 16.17 -3.85
N CYS A 252 -15.32 17.30 -3.90
CA CYS A 252 -14.83 18.55 -3.36
C CYS A 252 -15.39 18.73 -1.94
N LEU A 253 -14.55 18.62 -0.91
CA LEU A 253 -15.01 18.65 0.48
C LEU A 253 -15.35 20.07 0.97
N ARG A 254 -15.22 21.09 0.11
CA ARG A 254 -15.81 22.42 0.30
C ARG A 254 -17.30 22.47 -0.05
N VAL A 255 -17.81 21.47 -0.77
CA VAL A 255 -19.24 21.28 -1.03
C VAL A 255 -19.79 20.40 0.09
N ASP A 256 -20.65 20.97 0.95
CA ASP A 256 -21.14 20.23 2.13
C ASP A 256 -21.91 18.95 1.78
N ALA A 257 -22.60 18.93 0.63
CA ALA A 257 -23.31 17.77 0.14
C ALA A 257 -22.37 16.61 -0.28
N ASP A 258 -21.12 16.90 -0.66
CA ASP A 258 -20.16 15.88 -1.09
C ASP A 258 -19.58 15.11 0.12
N LYS A 259 -19.50 15.72 1.30
CA LYS A 259 -18.93 15.11 2.51
C LYS A 259 -19.59 13.76 2.89
N PRO A 260 -20.91 13.66 3.06
CA PRO A 260 -21.53 12.38 3.41
C PRO A 260 -21.38 11.33 2.28
N ILE A 261 -21.46 11.74 1.02
CA ILE A 261 -21.34 10.83 -0.13
C ILE A 261 -19.90 10.29 -0.24
N PHE A 262 -18.92 11.12 0.07
CA PHE A 262 -17.51 10.73 0.13
C PHE A 262 -17.28 9.61 1.17
N GLU A 263 -17.84 9.78 2.38
CA GLU A 263 -17.73 8.77 3.44
C GLU A 263 -18.50 7.48 3.10
N GLU A 264 -19.70 7.60 2.51
CA GLU A 264 -20.50 6.45 2.06
C GLU A 264 -19.80 5.65 0.95
N ALA A 265 -19.04 6.33 0.08
CA ALA A 265 -18.19 5.70 -0.93
C ALA A 265 -16.99 4.95 -0.33
N GLY A 266 -16.81 4.99 0.99
CA GLY A 266 -15.76 4.26 1.71
C GLY A 266 -14.45 5.03 1.83
N ALA A 267 -14.47 6.36 1.70
CA ALA A 267 -13.27 7.20 1.74
C ALA A 267 -12.34 6.87 2.90
N HIS A 268 -12.87 6.79 4.13
CA HIS A 268 -12.09 6.47 5.34
C HIS A 268 -12.56 5.21 6.09
N SER A 269 -13.76 4.69 5.82
CA SER A 269 -14.35 3.56 6.56
C SER A 269 -13.98 2.18 5.99
N ARG A 270 -13.36 2.17 4.81
CA ARG A 270 -12.90 0.96 4.13
C ARG A 270 -11.45 1.14 3.74
N ASP A 271 -11.19 1.33 2.46
CA ASP A 271 -9.94 0.96 1.85
C ASP A 271 -9.52 1.92 0.73
N LYS A 272 -9.94 3.19 0.82
CA LYS A 272 -9.71 4.18 -0.23
C LYS A 272 -8.58 5.12 0.13
N CYS A 273 -8.86 6.28 0.70
CA CYS A 273 -7.82 7.22 1.12
C CYS A 273 -6.81 6.57 2.08
N PRO A 274 -7.20 5.73 3.07
CA PRO A 274 -6.27 4.97 3.91
C PRO A 274 -5.27 4.11 3.14
N ALA A 275 -5.72 3.39 2.12
CA ALA A 275 -4.83 2.56 1.31
C ALA A 275 -3.82 3.41 0.51
N VAL A 276 -4.23 4.57 0.00
CA VAL A 276 -3.32 5.50 -0.69
C VAL A 276 -2.27 6.04 0.27
N VAL A 277 -2.67 6.46 1.48
CA VAL A 277 -1.75 7.00 2.49
C VAL A 277 -0.78 5.94 2.99
N GLY A 278 -1.27 4.76 3.35
CA GLY A 278 -0.41 3.64 3.76
C GLY A 278 0.58 3.24 2.67
N THR A 279 0.12 3.16 1.42
CA THR A 279 0.98 2.82 0.29
C THR A 279 2.07 3.89 0.07
N ALA A 280 1.71 5.18 0.15
CA ALA A 280 2.66 6.26 0.02
C ALA A 280 3.73 6.25 1.13
N ALA A 281 3.33 6.04 2.39
CA ALA A 281 4.25 5.93 3.52
C ALA A 281 5.21 4.74 3.35
N SER A 282 4.70 3.61 2.87
CA SER A 282 5.48 2.41 2.54
C SER A 282 6.57 2.71 1.50
N TRP A 283 6.22 3.38 0.39
CA TRP A 283 7.18 3.75 -0.65
C TRP A 283 8.22 4.77 -0.19
N VAL A 284 7.84 5.71 0.68
CA VAL A 284 8.81 6.67 1.25
C VAL A 284 9.85 5.93 2.07
N LEU A 285 9.44 5.01 2.94
CA LEU A 285 10.37 4.22 3.76
C LEU A 285 11.25 3.31 2.92
N GLU A 286 10.71 2.70 1.87
CA GLU A 286 11.48 1.95 0.87
C GLU A 286 12.59 2.81 0.25
N ILE A 287 12.24 4.02 -0.22
CA ILE A 287 13.19 4.94 -0.84
C ILE A 287 14.27 5.36 0.15
N LEU A 288 13.90 5.71 1.38
CA LEU A 288 14.85 6.09 2.43
C LEU A 288 15.78 4.94 2.81
N TYR A 289 15.27 3.71 2.86
CA TYR A 289 16.06 2.52 3.15
C TYR A 289 17.10 2.27 2.04
N GLU A 290 16.66 2.28 0.77
CA GLU A 290 17.54 2.05 -0.38
C GLU A 290 18.62 3.14 -0.55
N GLU A 291 18.35 4.35 -0.07
CA GLU A 291 19.32 5.45 -0.02
C GLU A 291 20.26 5.40 1.18
N GLY A 292 20.06 4.46 2.10
CA GLY A 292 20.86 4.29 3.30
C GLY A 292 20.60 5.33 4.39
N PHE A 293 19.48 6.05 4.34
CA PHE A 293 19.10 6.97 5.43
C PHE A 293 18.59 6.24 6.67
N VAL A 294 18.07 5.02 6.50
CA VAL A 294 17.45 4.21 7.55
C VAL A 294 17.90 2.76 7.40
N LYS A 295 18.01 2.04 8.51
CA LYS A 295 18.39 0.62 8.59
C LYS A 295 17.42 -0.10 9.51
#